data_AF-T1CA67-F1
#
_entry.id   AF-T1CA67-F1
#
_cell.length_a   1.000
_cell.length_b   1.000
_cell.length_c   1.000
_cell.angle_alpha   90.00
_cell.angle_beta   90.00
_cell.angle_gamma   90.00
#
_symmetry.space_group_name_H-M   'P 1'
#
loop_
_entity.id
_entity.type
_entity.pdbx_description
1 polymer ?
#
loop_
_entity_poly.entity_id
_entity_poly.type
_entity_poly.pdbx_seq_one_letter_code
_entity_poly.pdbx_strand_id
1 'polypeptide(L)'
;WRRMSRLEETGVIRKRVALLDREKVGLNVLVFSQVKLAGHGRDALLKFEQAVRRHPEILECYTLMGETDFLLRIACRDIKAYEAFFLDHLSRFPGVQAVHSFIALSVIKETTALPLGAVANR
;
A
#
# COMPACT_ATOMS: atom_id res chain seq x y z
N TRP A 1 26.51 7.79 18.35
CA TRP A 1 25.45 7.10 19.12
C TRP A 1 24.30 8.04 19.50
N ARG A 2 24.51 9.05 20.37
CA ARG A 2 23.44 9.93 20.90
C ARG A 2 22.53 10.60 19.86
N ARG A 3 23.07 11.02 18.69
CA ARG A 3 22.27 11.59 17.59
C ARG A 3 21.32 10.57 16.96
N MET A 4 21.74 9.32 16.82
CA MET A 4 20.94 8.26 16.19
C MET A 4 19.76 7.89 17.08
N SER A 5 20.02 7.67 18.38
CA SER A 5 18.98 7.40 19.38
C SER A 5 17.95 8.52 19.44
N ARG A 6 18.40 9.79 19.43
CA ARG A 6 17.48 10.92 19.39
C ARG A 6 16.57 10.91 18.17
N LEU A 7 17.09 10.60 16.97
CA LEU A 7 16.27 10.55 15.75
C LEU A 7 15.22 9.43 15.79
N GLU A 8 15.52 8.32 16.46
CA GLU A 8 14.57 7.24 16.72
C GLU A 8 13.51 7.66 17.75
N GLU A 9 13.95 8.20 18.89
CA GLU A 9 13.10 8.68 19.97
C GLU A 9 12.11 9.77 19.51
N THR A 10 12.57 10.70 18.65
CA THR A 10 11.72 11.75 18.09
C THR A 10 10.93 11.28 16.86
N GLY A 11 10.99 10.01 16.49
CA GLY A 11 10.20 9.42 15.39
C GLY A 11 10.64 9.80 13.98
N VAL A 12 11.79 10.48 13.82
CA VAL A 12 12.36 10.80 12.49
C VAL A 12 12.78 9.51 11.79
N ILE A 13 13.42 8.59 12.53
CA ILE A 13 13.64 7.22 12.08
C ILE A 13 12.48 6.37 12.59
N ARG A 14 11.57 5.99 11.69
CA ARG A 14 10.38 5.20 12.04
C ARG A 14 10.67 3.72 12.28
N LYS A 15 11.58 3.13 11.50
CA LYS A 15 11.97 1.71 11.58
C LYS A 15 13.25 1.44 10.78
N ARG A 16 13.92 0.33 11.10
CA ARG A 16 14.96 -0.29 10.25
C ARG A 16 14.47 -1.64 9.77
N VAL A 17 14.63 -1.91 8.48
CA VAL A 17 14.14 -3.14 7.85
C VAL A 17 15.17 -3.64 6.85
N ALA A 18 15.24 -4.96 6.68
CA ALA A 18 15.84 -5.55 5.48
C ALA A 18 14.82 -5.46 4.34
N LEU A 19 15.25 -5.02 3.16
CA LEU A 19 14.43 -5.02 1.95
C LEU A 19 14.73 -6.29 1.16
N LEU A 20 13.69 -7.04 0.84
CA LEU A 20 13.80 -8.29 0.09
C LEU A 20 13.51 -8.05 -1.38
N ASP A 21 14.17 -8.84 -2.23
CA ASP A 21 13.83 -8.95 -3.64
C ASP A 21 12.52 -9.74 -3.77
N ARG A 22 11.48 -9.06 -4.27
CA ARG A 22 10.11 -9.56 -4.37
C ARG A 22 10.01 -10.81 -5.26
N GLU A 23 10.74 -10.84 -6.37
CA GLU A 23 10.69 -11.96 -7.31
C GLU A 23 11.40 -13.19 -6.74
N LYS A 24 12.51 -12.98 -6.02
CA LYS A 24 13.24 -14.09 -5.35
C LYS A 24 12.45 -14.75 -4.22
N VAL A 25 11.49 -14.05 -3.64
CA VAL A 25 10.56 -14.62 -2.65
C VAL A 25 9.23 -15.07 -3.27
N GLY A 26 9.12 -15.09 -4.59
CA GLY A 26 7.99 -15.64 -5.33
C GLY A 26 6.76 -14.72 -5.42
N LEU A 27 6.91 -13.42 -5.18
CA LEU A 27 5.81 -12.43 -5.26
C LEU A 27 5.83 -11.72 -6.62
N ASN A 28 5.72 -12.45 -7.73
CA ASN A 28 6.09 -11.93 -9.05
C ASN A 28 5.17 -10.85 -9.65
N VAL A 29 3.96 -10.68 -9.13
CA VAL A 29 2.98 -9.71 -9.64
C VAL A 29 2.81 -8.55 -8.68
N LEU A 30 2.83 -7.33 -9.22
CA LEU A 30 2.49 -6.11 -8.49
C LEU A 30 1.25 -5.47 -9.11
N VAL A 31 0.23 -5.25 -8.30
CA VAL A 31 -1.06 -4.69 -8.73
C VAL A 31 -1.33 -3.38 -8.01
N PHE A 32 -1.80 -2.40 -8.76
CA PHE A 32 -2.36 -1.16 -8.24
C PHE A 32 -3.88 -1.23 -8.37
N SER A 33 -4.61 -1.12 -7.26
CA SER A 33 -6.07 -1.15 -7.25
C SER A 33 -6.63 0.17 -6.75
N GLN A 34 -7.36 0.86 -7.62
CA GLN A 34 -8.20 1.99 -7.28
C GLN A 34 -9.53 1.47 -6.74
N VAL A 35 -9.90 1.88 -5.53
CA VAL A 35 -11.12 1.45 -4.86
C VAL A 35 -12.00 2.66 -4.59
N LYS A 36 -13.26 2.53 -5.00
CA LYS A 36 -14.33 3.49 -4.72
C LYS A 36 -15.31 2.87 -3.74
N LEU A 37 -15.69 3.63 -2.71
CA LEU A 37 -16.67 3.21 -1.72
C LEU A 37 -18.06 3.76 -2.07
N ALA A 38 -19.10 3.00 -1.70
CA ALA A 38 -20.50 3.38 -1.93
C ALA A 38 -20.95 4.53 -1.01
N GLY A 39 -20.25 4.74 0.10
CA GLY A 39 -20.57 5.77 1.08
C GLY A 39 -19.33 6.32 1.76
N HIS A 40 -19.32 7.64 1.97
CA HIS A 40 -18.18 8.39 2.52
C HIS A 40 -18.31 8.65 4.03
N GLY A 41 -19.16 7.88 4.72
CA GLY A 41 -19.33 7.98 6.16
C GLY A 41 -18.08 7.50 6.90
N ARG A 42 -17.75 8.14 8.03
CA ARG A 42 -16.57 7.82 8.84
C ARG A 42 -16.48 6.34 9.21
N ASP A 43 -17.60 5.71 9.52
CA ASP A 43 -17.66 4.28 9.87
C ASP A 43 -17.34 3.35 8.69
N ALA A 44 -17.74 3.72 7.46
CA ALA A 44 -17.45 2.94 6.26
C ALA A 44 -15.95 2.97 5.96
N LEU A 45 -15.35 4.16 6.02
CA LEU A 45 -13.90 4.37 5.88
C LEU A 45 -13.12 3.56 6.92
N LEU A 46 -13.50 3.65 8.20
CA LEU A 46 -12.81 2.91 9.28
C LEU A 46 -12.88 1.40 9.09
N LYS A 47 -14.03 0.86 8.68
CA LYS A 47 -14.18 -0.59 8.42
C LYS A 47 -13.34 -1.04 7.22
N PHE A 48 -13.28 -0.23 6.17
CA PHE A 48 -12.42 -0.50 5.01
C PHE A 48 -10.94 -0.48 5.40
N GLU A 49 -10.48 0.56 6.11
CA GLU A 49 -9.09 0.66 6.59
C GLU A 49 -8.70 -0.53 7.48
N GLN A 50 -9.60 -0.97 8.37
CA GLN A 50 -9.36 -2.15 9.19
C GLN A 50 -9.28 -3.43 8.38
N ALA A 51 -10.10 -3.58 7.34
CA ALA A 51 -10.01 -4.71 6.42
C ALA A 51 -8.65 -4.70 5.72
N VAL A 52 -8.27 -3.57 5.11
CA VAL A 52 -6.97 -3.39 4.44
C VAL A 52 -5.79 -3.79 5.33
N ARG A 53 -5.77 -3.33 6.59
CA ARG A 53 -4.66 -3.62 7.53
C ARG A 53 -4.49 -5.10 7.88
N ARG A 54 -5.50 -5.94 7.67
CA ARG A 54 -5.46 -7.38 7.97
C ARG A 54 -4.85 -8.21 6.83
N HIS A 55 -4.65 -7.61 5.66
CA HIS A 55 -4.18 -8.29 4.47
C HIS A 55 -2.71 -7.91 4.16
N PRO A 56 -1.74 -8.77 4.51
CA PRO A 56 -0.31 -8.49 4.33
C PRO A 56 0.13 -8.37 2.86
N GLU A 57 -0.64 -8.91 1.93
CA GLU A 57 -0.47 -8.73 0.49
C GLU A 57 -0.65 -7.27 0.05
N ILE A 58 -1.38 -6.44 0.81
CA ILE A 58 -1.50 -5.00 0.59
C ILE A 58 -0.29 -4.30 1.23
N LEU A 59 0.66 -3.87 0.41
CA LEU A 59 1.89 -3.21 0.86
C LEU A 59 1.67 -1.75 1.22
N GLU A 60 0.82 -1.06 0.46
CA GLU A 60 0.49 0.36 0.67
C GLU A 60 -0.99 0.60 0.39
N CYS A 61 -1.57 1.57 1.09
CA CYS A 61 -2.92 2.05 0.87
C CYS A 61 -2.95 3.56 1.15
N TYR A 62 -3.41 4.34 0.19
CA TYR A 62 -3.49 5.79 0.27
C TYR A 62 -4.92 6.24 0.08
N THR A 63 -5.37 7.22 0.85
CA THR A 63 -6.57 8.01 0.52
C THR A 63 -6.23 8.98 -0.60
N LEU A 64 -7.07 9.07 -1.62
CA LEU A 64 -6.87 9.99 -2.73
C LEU A 64 -7.87 11.15 -2.68
N MET A 65 -7.50 12.26 -3.31
CA MET A 65 -8.45 13.31 -3.69
C MET A 65 -8.97 12.98 -5.09
N GLY A 66 -10.29 13.02 -5.30
CA GLY A 66 -10.91 12.78 -6.61
C GLY A 66 -12.03 11.73 -6.56
N GLU A 67 -12.22 11.02 -7.68
CA GLU A 67 -13.32 10.07 -7.83
C GLU A 67 -13.10 8.70 -7.18
N THR A 68 -11.83 8.39 -6.88
CA THR A 68 -11.41 7.16 -6.20
C THR A 68 -11.06 7.51 -4.76
N ASP A 69 -11.56 6.73 -3.81
CA ASP A 69 -11.30 6.96 -2.39
C ASP A 69 -9.93 6.43 -1.97
N PHE A 70 -9.54 5.24 -2.46
CA PHE A 70 -8.29 4.59 -2.08
C PHE A 70 -7.48 4.07 -3.26
N LEU A 71 -6.15 4.14 -3.15
CA LEU A 71 -5.20 3.46 -4.02
C LEU A 71 -4.38 2.45 -3.21
N LEU A 72 -4.47 1.19 -3.60
CA LEU A 72 -3.75 0.09 -2.99
C LEU A 72 -2.59 -0.34 -3.88
N ARG A 73 -1.46 -0.69 -3.29
CA ARG A 73 -0.36 -1.41 -3.95
C ARG A 73 -0.25 -2.80 -3.34
N ILE A 74 -0.45 -3.82 -4.17
CA ILE A 74 -0.63 -5.21 -3.75
C ILE A 74 0.43 -6.08 -4.41
N ALA A 75 1.09 -6.94 -3.63
CA ALA A 75 2.04 -7.92 -4.15
C ALA A 75 1.46 -9.33 -4.06
N CYS A 76 1.45 -10.03 -5.19
CA CYS A 76 0.91 -11.38 -5.32
C CYS A 76 1.91 -12.30 -6.02
N ARG A 77 1.74 -13.61 -5.84
CA ARG A 77 2.56 -14.62 -6.50
C ARG A 77 2.45 -14.57 -8.03
N ASP A 78 1.22 -14.48 -8.50
CA ASP A 78 0.83 -14.48 -9.89
C ASP A 78 -0.57 -13.85 -10.04
N ILE A 79 -1.08 -13.79 -11.27
CA ILE A 79 -2.40 -13.21 -11.57
C ILE A 79 -3.53 -14.01 -10.93
N LYS A 80 -3.41 -15.34 -10.81
CA LYS A 80 -4.44 -16.18 -10.20
C LYS A 80 -4.55 -15.94 -8.69
N ALA A 81 -3.41 -15.75 -8.02
CA ALA A 81 -3.38 -15.36 -6.62
C ALA A 81 -4.05 -13.99 -6.40
N TYR A 82 -3.84 -13.04 -7.31
CA TYR A 82 -4.55 -11.77 -7.28
C TYR A 82 -6.06 -11.92 -7.52
N GLU A 83 -6.47 -12.72 -8.50
CA GLU A 83 -7.89 -13.00 -8.78
C GLU A 83 -8.60 -13.60 -7.56
N ALA A 84 -7.99 -14.59 -6.90
CA ALA A 84 -8.52 -15.18 -5.68
C ALA A 84 -8.64 -14.13 -4.56
N PHE A 85 -7.58 -13.34 -4.32
CA PHE A 85 -7.62 -12.23 -3.38
C PHE A 85 -8.75 -11.22 -3.69
N PHE A 86 -8.94 -10.91 -4.97
CA PHE A 86 -9.99 -10.00 -5.42
C PHE A 86 -11.40 -10.54 -5.11
N LEU A 87 -11.68 -11.78 -5.51
CA LEU A 87 -13.01 -12.39 -5.37
C LEU A 87 -13.37 -12.74 -3.92
N ASP A 88 -12.40 -13.22 -3.14
CA ASP A 88 -12.62 -13.70 -1.78
C ASP A 88 -12.57 -12.58 -0.75
N HIS A 89 -11.82 -11.51 -1.04
CA HIS A 89 -11.53 -10.44 -0.09
C HIS A 89 -11.87 -9.05 -0.64
N LEU A 90 -11.09 -8.53 -1.59
CA LEU A 90 -11.11 -7.10 -1.93
C LEU A 90 -12.50 -6.62 -2.39
N SER A 91 -13.17 -7.39 -3.27
CA SER A 91 -14.51 -7.07 -3.76
C SER A 91 -15.61 -7.11 -2.68
N ARG A 92 -15.33 -7.77 -1.55
CA ARG A 92 -16.24 -7.94 -0.41
C ARG A 92 -15.89 -7.06 0.77
N PHE A 93 -14.84 -6.25 0.67
CA PHE A 93 -14.48 -5.32 1.73
C PHE A 93 -15.65 -4.37 2.02
N PRO A 94 -15.87 -3.99 3.30
CA PRO A 94 -17.01 -3.18 3.67
C PRO A 94 -17.09 -1.88 2.87
N GLY A 95 -18.23 -1.66 2.22
CA GLY A 95 -18.50 -0.42 1.51
C GLY A 95 -17.87 -0.32 0.12
N VAL A 96 -17.17 -1.33 -0.38
CA VAL A 96 -16.63 -1.31 -1.76
C VAL A 96 -17.77 -1.24 -2.78
N GLN A 97 -17.72 -0.23 -3.64
CA GLN A 97 -18.63 -0.04 -4.77
C GLN A 97 -18.01 -0.51 -6.08
N ALA A 98 -16.75 -0.13 -6.32
CA ALA A 98 -16.03 -0.44 -7.54
C ALA A 98 -14.54 -0.57 -7.28
N VAL A 99 -13.89 -1.40 -8.08
CA VAL A 99 -12.44 -1.60 -8.06
C VAL A 99 -11.93 -1.60 -9.49
N HIS A 100 -10.92 -0.79 -9.75
CA HIS A 100 -10.22 -0.74 -11.03
C HIS A 100 -8.74 -1.03 -10.81
N SER A 101 -8.22 -2.06 -11.47
CA SER A 101 -6.89 -2.59 -11.18
C SER A 101 -5.97 -2.56 -12.39
N PHE A 102 -4.70 -2.27 -12.12
CA PHE A 102 -3.63 -2.18 -13.11
C PHE A 102 -2.46 -3.05 -12.65
N ILE A 103 -1.91 -3.86 -13.54
CA ILE A 103 -0.74 -4.70 -13.26
C ILE A 103 0.50 -3.96 -13.75
N ALA A 104 1.51 -3.83 -12.89
CA ALA A 104 2.80 -3.28 -13.30
C ALA A 104 3.54 -4.30 -14.19
N LEU A 105 3.89 -3.88 -15.40
CA LEU A 105 4.66 -4.72 -16.34
C LEU A 105 6.15 -4.72 -16.01
N SER A 106 6.68 -3.60 -15.53
CA SER A 106 8.07 -3.46 -15.11
C SER A 106 8.20 -2.41 -14.01
N VAL A 107 9.20 -2.57 -13.15
CA VAL A 107 9.54 -1.60 -12.11
C VAL A 107 10.76 -0.81 -12.58
N ILE A 108 10.54 0.44 -12.99
CA ILE A 108 11.63 1.33 -13.42
C ILE A 108 12.39 1.91 -12.21
N LYS A 109 11.66 2.23 -11.13
CA LYS A 109 12.23 2.77 -9.89
C LYS A 109 11.31 2.48 -8.71
N GLU A 110 11.85 1.87 -7.66
CA GLU A 110 11.18 1.68 -6.37
C GLU A 110 12.22 1.95 -5.26
N THR A 111 11.94 2.90 -4.38
CA THR A 111 12.85 3.26 -3.28
C THR A 111 12.09 3.69 -2.06
N THR A 112 12.61 3.33 -0.88
CA THR A 112 12.09 3.78 0.42
C THR A 112 12.79 5.05 0.92
N ALA A 113 13.80 5.53 0.21
CA ALA A 113 14.58 6.71 0.60
C ALA A 113 13.81 8.01 0.31
N LEU A 114 13.70 8.87 1.32
CA LEU A 114 13.12 10.21 1.15
C LEU A 114 14.13 11.18 0.52
N PRO A 115 13.69 12.12 -0.34
CA PRO A 115 14.58 13.06 -1.02
C PRO A 115 15.01 14.21 -0.08
N LEU A 116 15.88 13.93 0.90
CA LEU A 116 16.27 14.92 1.92
C LEU A 116 16.96 16.17 1.34
N GLY A 117 17.66 16.03 0.20
CA GLY A 117 18.27 17.17 -0.50
C GLY A 117 17.27 18.21 -1.01
N ALA A 118 16.03 17.82 -1.26
CA ALA A 118 14.96 18.75 -1.69
C ALA A 118 14.44 19.62 -0.53
N VAL A 119 14.71 19.22 0.72
CA VAL A 119 14.25 19.91 1.94
C VAL A 119 15.41 20.62 2.65
N ALA A 120 16.66 20.29 2.30
CA ALA A 120 17.87 20.79 2.95
C ALA A 120 18.31 22.21 2.53
N ASN A 121 17.37 23.09 2.20
CA ASN A 121 17.60 24.53 1.99
C ASN A 121 16.70 25.35 2.92
N ARG A 122 17.09 25.46 4.19
CA ARG A 122 16.89 26.60 5.10
C ARG A 122 17.94 26.55 6.19
#